data_AF-A0A950M1W2-F1
#
_entry.id   AF-A0A950M1W2-F1
#
_cell.length_a   1.000
_cell.length_b   1.000
_cell.length_c   1.000
_cell.angle_alpha   90.00
_cell.angle_beta   90.00
_cell.angle_gamma   90.00
#
_symmetry.space_group_name_H-M   'P 1'
#
loop_
_entity.id
_entity.type
_entity.pdbx_description
1 polymer ?
#
loop_
_entity_poly.entity_id
_entity_poly.type
_entity_poly.pdbx_seq_one_letter_code
_entity_poly.pdbx_strand_id
1 'polypeptide(L)'
;PKETADNLKKHGGFLPGIRPGERTAQYIDTVLTRITVLGAAYLALICLLPEMFVAETGMSLLFGGTSLLIVVSVTMDTVAQIHGHLQAHQYEGLVKKAKLRGRRR
;
A
#
# COMPACT_ATOMS: atom_id res chain seq x y z
N PRO A 1 -10.47 -9.33 0.09
CA PRO A 1 -9.99 -10.43 0.95
C PRO A 1 -10.26 -11.86 0.41
N LYS A 2 -11.45 -12.15 -0.12
CA LYS A 2 -11.79 -13.49 -0.66
C LYS A 2 -10.94 -13.89 -1.87
N GLU A 3 -10.84 -13.02 -2.88
CA GLU A 3 -9.96 -13.26 -4.05
C GLU A 3 -8.47 -13.36 -3.67
N THR A 4 -8.04 -12.63 -2.65
CA THR A 4 -6.66 -12.65 -2.16
C THR A 4 -6.34 -14.00 -1.51
N ALA A 5 -7.28 -14.54 -0.73
CA ALA A 5 -7.17 -15.87 -0.13
C ALA A 5 -7.25 -17.00 -1.19
N ASP A 6 -8.09 -16.84 -2.21
CA ASP A 6 -8.16 -17.79 -3.34
C ASP A 6 -6.92 -17.74 -4.24
N ASN A 7 -6.36 -16.56 -4.49
CA ASN A 7 -5.05 -16.43 -5.15
C ASN A 7 -3.94 -17.07 -4.32
N LEU A 8 -3.93 -16.87 -3.00
CA LEU A 8 -2.95 -17.51 -2.11
C LEU A 8 -3.04 -19.04 -2.20
N LYS A 9 -4.28 -19.58 -2.20
CA LYS A 9 -4.53 -21.02 -2.40
C LYS A 9 -4.09 -21.51 -3.79
N LYS A 10 -4.37 -20.76 -4.87
CA LYS A 10 -3.95 -21.09 -6.24
C LYS A 10 -2.43 -21.07 -6.43
N HIS A 11 -1.73 -20.19 -5.70
CA HIS A 11 -0.26 -20.08 -5.72
C HIS A 11 0.43 -20.99 -4.69
N GLY A 12 -0.31 -21.91 -4.04
CA GLY A 12 0.25 -22.86 -3.07
C GLY A 12 0.65 -22.27 -1.71
N GLY A 13 0.30 -21.01 -1.46
CA GLY A 13 0.50 -20.35 -0.18
C GLY A 13 -0.58 -20.72 0.83
N PHE A 14 -0.18 -20.97 2.08
CA PHE A 14 -1.11 -21.18 3.19
C PHE A 14 -0.66 -20.37 4.40
N LEU A 15 -1.62 -19.83 5.15
CA LEU A 15 -1.32 -19.20 6.44
C LEU A 15 -1.08 -20.31 7.48
N PRO A 16 0.09 -20.35 8.14
CA PRO A 16 0.36 -21.34 9.18
C PRO A 16 -0.66 -21.20 10.32
N GLY A 17 -1.31 -22.32 10.69
CA GLY A 17 -2.32 -22.37 11.75
C GLY A 17 -3.77 -22.13 11.32
N ILE A 18 -4.06 -21.76 10.06
CA ILE A 18 -5.43 -21.51 9.57
C ILE A 18 -5.73 -22.41 8.36
N ARG A 19 -6.85 -23.13 8.39
CA ARG A 19 -7.28 -23.99 7.27
C ARG A 19 -7.51 -23.14 6.00
N PRO A 20 -6.87 -23.47 4.86
CA PRO A 20 -6.98 -22.70 3.62
C PRO A 20 -8.41 -22.55 3.12
N GLY A 21 -8.76 -21.36 2.63
CA GLY A 21 -10.08 -21.03 2.06
C GLY A 21 -10.79 -19.96 2.88
N GLU A 22 -12.06 -20.21 3.22
CA GLU A 22 -12.94 -19.21 3.82
C GLU A 22 -12.45 -18.69 5.19
N ARG A 23 -11.80 -19.55 5.99
CA ARG A 23 -11.19 -19.13 7.27
C ARG A 23 -9.99 -18.21 7.08
N THR A 24 -9.21 -18.39 6.02
CA THR A 24 -8.11 -17.47 5.67
C THR A 24 -8.64 -16.12 5.22
N ALA A 25 -9.71 -16.11 4.41
CA ALA A 25 -10.35 -14.87 3.96
C ALA A 25 -10.89 -14.03 5.13
N GLN A 26 -11.58 -14.66 6.09
CA GLN A 26 -12.11 -13.98 7.29
C GLN A 26 -11.01 -13.42 8.18
N TYR A 27 -9.90 -14.15 8.33
CA TYR A 27 -8.74 -13.68 9.09
C TYR A 27 -8.11 -12.44 8.44
N ILE A 28 -7.85 -12.50 7.14
CA ILE A 28 -7.31 -11.37 6.37
C ILE A 28 -8.25 -10.17 6.46
N ASP A 29 -9.56 -10.39 6.32
CA ASP A 29 -10.56 -9.33 6.42
C ASP A 29 -10.52 -8.64 7.78
N THR A 30 -10.54 -9.41 8.87
CA THR A 30 -10.49 -8.88 10.25
C THR A 30 -9.24 -8.02 10.50
N VAL A 31 -8.09 -8.48 9.99
CA VAL A 31 -6.82 -7.75 10.13
C VAL A 31 -6.85 -6.47 9.30
N LEU A 32 -7.29 -6.55 8.04
CA LEU A 32 -7.42 -5.39 7.15
C LEU A 32 -8.33 -4.34 7.77
N THR A 33 -9.51 -4.73 8.28
CA THR A 33 -10.45 -3.80 8.91
C THR A 33 -9.82 -3.04 10.08
N ARG A 34 -9.04 -3.69 10.94
CA ARG A 34 -8.39 -3.01 12.08
C ARG A 34 -7.36 -1.98 11.62
N ILE A 35 -6.59 -2.32 10.60
CA ILE A 35 -5.56 -1.42 10.05
C ILE A 35 -6.23 -0.25 9.31
N THR A 36 -7.28 -0.50 8.52
CA THR A 36 -7.96 0.54 7.77
C THR A 36 -8.71 1.52 8.67
N VAL A 37 -9.29 1.07 9.78
CA VAL A 37 -9.95 1.96 10.76
C VAL A 37 -8.95 2.94 11.37
N LEU A 38 -7.75 2.48 11.74
CA LEU A 38 -6.70 3.36 12.25
C LEU A 38 -6.18 4.32 11.16
N GLY A 39 -6.01 3.83 9.93
CA GLY A 39 -5.61 4.66 8.79
C GLY A 39 -6.62 5.76 8.46
N ALA A 40 -7.92 5.43 8.48
CA ALA A 40 -9.00 6.39 8.25
C ALA A 40 -9.05 7.46 9.34
N ALA A 41 -8.88 7.08 10.61
CA ALA A 41 -8.80 8.03 11.72
C ALA A 41 -7.60 8.99 11.58
N TYR A 42 -6.44 8.47 11.16
CA TYR A 42 -5.26 9.29 10.90
C TYR A 42 -5.47 10.30 9.76
N LEU A 43 -6.06 9.86 8.63
CA LEU A 43 -6.37 10.76 7.51
C LEU A 43 -7.39 11.84 7.92
N ALA A 44 -8.41 11.48 8.70
CA ALA A 44 -9.39 12.44 9.21
C ALA A 44 -8.73 13.51 10.09
N LEU A 45 -7.80 13.13 10.97
CA LEU A 45 -7.05 14.07 11.81
C LEU A 45 -6.20 15.05 10.98
N ILE A 46 -5.53 14.56 9.93
CA ILE A 46 -4.73 15.41 9.02
C ILE A 46 -5.61 16.42 8.29
N CYS A 47 -6.83 16.05 7.90
CA CYS A 47 -7.76 16.96 7.24
C CYS A 47 -8.32 18.02 8.19
N LEU A 48 -8.64 17.63 9.43
CA LEU A 48 -9.23 18.52 10.44
C LEU A 48 -8.24 19.56 10.98
N LEU A 49 -6.96 19.20 11.10
CA LEU A 49 -5.91 20.10 11.61
C LEU A 49 -5.85 21.47 10.90
N PRO A 50 -5.71 21.55 9.56
CA PRO A 50 -5.67 22.82 8.84
C PRO A 50 -7.02 23.53 8.84
N GLU A 51 -8.13 22.79 8.85
CA GLU A 51 -9.48 23.38 8.90
C GLU A 51 -9.71 24.15 10.22
N MET A 52 -9.31 23.57 11.35
CA MET A 52 -9.32 24.23 12.65
C MET A 52 -8.40 25.45 12.70
N PHE A 53 -7.23 25.36 12.07
CA PHE A 53 -6.25 26.46 12.08
C PHE A 53 -6.71 27.68 11.26
N VAL A 54 -7.39 27.45 10.14
CA VAL A 54 -7.99 28.49 9.30
C VAL A 54 -9.17 29.16 10.01
N ALA A 55 -9.97 28.40 10.75
CA ALA A 55 -11.12 28.93 11.50
C ALA A 55 -10.71 29.95 12.57
N GLU A 56 -9.58 29.73 13.27
CA GLU A 56 -9.11 30.62 14.34
C GLU A 56 -8.37 31.86 13.82
N THR A 57 -7.63 31.75 12.71
CA THR A 57 -6.73 32.82 12.24
C THR A 57 -7.29 33.65 11.07
N GLY A 58 -8.41 33.24 10.47
CA GLY A 58 -9.10 33.96 9.39
C GLY A 58 -8.28 34.11 8.09
N MET A 59 -7.04 33.61 8.07
CA MET A 59 -6.16 33.65 6.93
C MET A 59 -6.54 32.47 6.04
N SER A 60 -7.19 32.77 4.91
CA SER A 60 -7.52 31.77 3.88
C SER A 60 -6.22 31.21 3.31
N LEU A 61 -5.69 30.20 3.99
CA LEU A 61 -4.51 29.49 3.57
C LEU A 61 -4.89 28.84 2.23
N LEU A 62 -4.38 29.40 1.13
CA LEU A 62 -4.58 28.90 -0.24
C LEU A 62 -4.24 27.39 -0.37
N PHE A 63 -3.54 26.86 0.63
CA PHE A 63 -3.18 25.47 0.86
C PHE A 63 -4.06 24.79 1.94
N GLY A 64 -5.38 24.78 1.80
CA GLY A 64 -6.30 24.09 2.74
C GLY A 64 -6.11 22.56 2.80
N GLY A 65 -6.91 21.87 3.63
CA GLY A 65 -6.80 20.42 3.86
C GLY A 65 -6.86 19.54 2.59
N THR A 66 -7.55 20.00 1.55
CA THR A 66 -7.57 19.35 0.23
C THR A 66 -6.24 19.40 -0.49
N SER A 67 -5.52 20.52 -0.42
CA SER A 67 -4.19 20.64 -1.05
C SER A 67 -3.16 19.75 -0.34
N LEU A 68 -3.26 19.60 0.98
CA LEU A 68 -2.41 18.72 1.77
C LEU A 68 -2.66 17.25 1.43
N LEU A 69 -3.92 16.85 1.28
CA LEU A 69 -4.29 15.51 0.80
C LEU A 69 -3.70 15.22 -0.58
N ILE A 70 -3.80 16.16 -1.53
CA ILE A 70 -3.28 15.99 -2.89
C ILE A 70 -1.75 15.84 -2.88
N VAL A 71 -1.03 16.65 -2.09
CA VAL A 71 0.43 16.55 -1.98
C VAL A 71 0.85 15.19 -1.42
N VAL A 72 0.19 14.71 -0.36
CA VAL A 72 0.52 13.41 0.24
C VAL A 72 0.16 12.25 -0.69
N SER A 73 -1.01 12.28 -1.36
CA SER A 73 -1.41 11.19 -2.26
C SER A 73 -0.52 11.11 -3.49
N VAL A 74 -0.24 12.24 -4.14
CA VAL A 74 0.60 12.28 -5.35
C VAL A 74 2.05 11.91 -5.03
N THR A 75 2.59 12.35 -3.90
CA THR A 75 3.95 11.96 -3.49
C THR A 75 4.03 10.46 -3.23
N MET A 76 3.05 9.87 -2.55
CA MET A 76 3.00 8.43 -2.31
C MET A 76 2.86 7.63 -3.62
N ASP A 77 2.01 8.08 -4.54
CA ASP A 77 1.87 7.48 -5.89
C ASP A 77 3.17 7.57 -6.69
N THR A 78 3.84 8.72 -6.66
CA THR A 78 5.11 8.94 -7.35
C THR A 78 6.19 8.01 -6.78
N VAL A 79 6.28 7.89 -5.46
CA VAL A 79 7.23 6.98 -4.80
C VAL A 79 6.93 5.52 -5.14
N ALA A 80 5.67 5.12 -5.20
CA ALA A 80 5.28 3.75 -5.57
C ALA A 80 5.65 3.42 -7.03
N GLN A 81 5.43 4.35 -7.96
CA GLN A 81 5.82 4.20 -9.36
C GLN A 81 7.34 4.07 -9.53
N ILE A 82 8.11 4.88 -8.81
CA ILE A 82 9.58 4.81 -8.81
C ILE A 82 10.06 3.45 -8.31
N HIS A 83 9.51 2.94 -7.21
CA HIS A 83 9.85 1.60 -6.69
C HIS A 83 9.50 0.49 -7.67
N GLY A 84 8.36 0.58 -8.36
CA GLY A 84 7.97 -0.39 -9.39
C GLY A 84 8.98 -0.47 -10.53
N HIS A 85 9.44 0.68 -11.02
CA HIS A 85 10.44 0.74 -12.09
C HIS A 85 11.83 0.26 -11.63
N LEU A 86 12.23 0.60 -10.40
CA LEU A 86 13.48 0.11 -9.78
C LEU A 86 13.48 -1.40 -9.57
N GLN A 87 12.37 -1.99 -9.11
CA GLN A 87 12.23 -3.44 -8.95
C GLN A 87 12.30 -4.16 -10.29
N ALA A 88 11.70 -3.60 -11.35
CA ALA A 88 11.79 -4.16 -12.70
C ALA A 88 13.23 -4.20 -13.22
N HIS A 89 14.01 -3.13 -13.02
CA HIS A 89 15.43 -3.11 -13.43
C HIS A 89 16.32 -4.05 -12.60
N GLN A 90 16.06 -4.20 -11.29
CA GLN A 90 16.77 -5.20 -10.48
C GLN A 90 16.44 -6.64 -10.92
N TYR A 91 15.22 -6.88 -11.41
CA TYR A 91 14.83 -8.15 -12.03
C TYR A 91 15.62 -8.42 -13.33
N GLU A 92 15.78 -7.44 -14.21
CA GLU A 92 16.60 -7.60 -15.43
C GLU A 92 18.06 -7.95 -15.11
N GLY A 93 18.64 -7.30 -14.08
CA GLY A 93 20.00 -7.59 -13.62
C GLY A 93 20.18 -9.02 -13.11
N LEU A 94 19.20 -9.54 -12.35
CA LEU A 94 19.20 -10.90 -11.84
C LEU A 94 18.96 -11.95 -12.94
N VAL A 95 18.02 -11.69 -13.85
CA VAL A 95 17.73 -12.57 -15.00
C VAL A 95 18.92 -12.64 -15.97
N LYS A 96 19.57 -11.51 -16.27
CA LYS A 96 20.76 -11.47 -17.12
C LYS A 96 21.94 -12.21 -16.49
N LYS A 97 22.12 -12.09 -15.17
CA LYS A 97 23.15 -12.82 -14.41
C LYS A 97 22.87 -14.34 -14.35
N ALA A 98 21.60 -14.74 -14.25
CA ALA A 98 21.19 -16.15 -14.33
C ALA A 98 21.43 -16.74 -15.74
N LYS A 99 21.11 -15.99 -16.81
CA LYS A 99 21.33 -16.43 -18.20
C LYS A 99 22.81 -16.58 -18.55
N LEU A 100 23.69 -15.74 -17.99
CA LEU A 100 25.14 -15.84 -18.15
C LEU A 100 25.75 -17.07 -17.44
N ARG A 101 25.15 -17.57 -16.36
CA ARG A 101 25.62 -18.77 -15.65
C ARG A 101 25.25 -20.08 -16.35
N GLY A 102 24.26 -20.07 -17.23
CA GLY A 102 23.82 -21.25 -18.00
C GLY A 102 24.64 -21.54 -19.27
N ARG A 103 25.53 -20.65 -19.70
CA ARG A 103 26.32 -20.77 -20.95
C ARG A 103 27.77 -21.23 -20.72
N ARG A 104 28.09 -21.70 -19.50
CA ARG A 104 29.30 -22.46 -19.18
C ARG A 104 28.91 -23.89 -18.81
N ARG A 105 28.48 -24.67 -19.81
CA ARG A 105 28.65 -26.11 -19.89
C ARG A 105 28.52 -26.52 -21.34
#